data_AF-A0A401IW96-F1
#
_entry.id   AF-A0A401IW96-F1
#
_cell.length_a   1.000
_cell.length_b   1.000
_cell.length_c   1.000
_cell.angle_alpha   90.00
_cell.angle_beta   90.00
_cell.angle_gamma   90.00
#
_symmetry.space_group_name_H-M   'P 1'
#
loop_
_entity.id
_entity.type
_entity.pdbx_description
1 polymer ?
#
loop_
_entity_poly.entity_id
_entity_poly.type
_entity_poly.pdbx_seq_one_letter_code
_entity_poly.pdbx_strand_id
1 'polypeptide(L)'
;MKDEKFYSRKMLKDELGWTDKMIKYLPKPAKTKRGYYASQIIPVWTKEQIDQTFALPEVKETYHKKIKNKAKRQIAAAKAVETKIRKTVALIDAQKVVVTKVGKKTLKKTAYQEHEVFMMLRGREDDDLWEINDWKIVNTIRHNYTNYEELLAMIEGQVGKRDAYRIVTNKVYPEILKAYPEYKDTIEQQMSEHQAR
;
A
#
# COMPACT_ATOMS: atom_id res chain seq x y z
N MET A 1 4.04 45.98 -22.36
CA MET A 1 2.83 45.24 -22.76
C MET A 1 2.94 43.86 -22.12
N LYS A 2 1.98 43.44 -21.28
CA LYS A 2 2.00 42.09 -20.69
C LYS A 2 1.71 41.09 -21.81
N ASP A 3 2.57 40.08 -21.97
CA ASP A 3 2.34 38.99 -22.91
C ASP A 3 0.98 38.34 -22.60
N GLU A 4 0.09 38.34 -23.59
CA GLU A 4 -1.22 37.72 -23.46
C GLU A 4 -1.06 36.20 -23.35
N LYS A 5 -1.44 35.62 -22.20
CA LYS A 5 -1.34 34.17 -21.99
C LYS A 5 -2.42 33.46 -22.82
N PHE A 6 -1.96 32.59 -23.72
CA PHE A 6 -2.79 31.71 -24.53
C PHE A 6 -2.86 30.31 -23.92
N TYR A 7 -4.05 29.70 -23.94
CA TYR A 7 -4.30 28.38 -23.38
C TYR A 7 -4.63 27.39 -24.49
N SER A 8 -3.95 26.24 -24.48
CA SER A 8 -4.29 25.10 -25.34
C SER A 8 -5.35 24.20 -24.68
N ARG A 9 -5.98 23.32 -25.46
CA ARG A 9 -6.90 22.30 -24.93
C ARG A 9 -6.28 21.46 -23.80
N LYS A 10 -4.98 21.15 -23.89
CA LYS A 10 -4.23 20.43 -22.86
C LYS A 10 -4.17 21.24 -21.57
N MET A 11 -3.78 22.51 -21.65
CA MET A 11 -3.74 23.42 -20.50
C MET A 11 -5.13 23.59 -19.85
N LEU A 12 -6.21 23.68 -20.64
CA LEU A 12 -7.57 23.75 -20.09
C LEU A 12 -7.93 22.49 -19.28
N LYS A 13 -7.51 21.30 -19.72
CA LYS A 13 -7.75 20.05 -18.99
C LYS A 13 -6.89 19.92 -17.74
N ASP A 14 -5.60 20.20 -17.88
CA ASP A 14 -4.59 19.94 -16.85
C ASP A 14 -4.59 21.03 -15.77
N GLU A 15 -4.61 22.31 -16.16
CA GLU A 15 -4.55 23.45 -15.23
C GLU A 15 -5.94 23.85 -14.73
N LEU A 16 -6.95 23.89 -15.62
CA LEU A 16 -8.29 24.40 -15.28
C LEU A 16 -9.32 23.30 -15.02
N GLY A 17 -8.96 22.03 -15.24
CA GLY A 17 -9.88 20.92 -15.03
C GLY A 17 -11.08 20.93 -15.96
N TRP A 18 -10.98 21.47 -17.17
CA TRP A 18 -12.07 21.42 -18.14
C TRP A 18 -12.28 20.01 -18.69
N THR A 19 -13.51 19.72 -19.12
CA THR A 19 -13.84 18.46 -19.80
C THR A 19 -13.99 18.71 -21.30
N ASP A 20 -13.93 17.64 -22.10
CA ASP A 20 -14.20 17.75 -23.54
C ASP A 20 -15.60 18.31 -23.85
N LYS A 21 -16.57 18.09 -22.96
CA LYS A 21 -17.90 18.69 -23.08
C LYS A 21 -17.84 20.22 -22.92
N MET A 22 -17.08 20.74 -21.97
CA MET A 22 -16.92 22.19 -21.76
C MET A 22 -16.15 22.83 -22.91
N ILE A 23 -15.11 22.16 -23.41
CA ILE A 23 -14.28 22.66 -24.51
C ILE A 23 -15.08 22.86 -25.81
N LYS A 24 -16.17 22.09 -26.02
CA LYS A 24 -17.06 22.27 -27.19
C LYS A 24 -17.80 23.61 -27.22
N TYR A 25 -17.93 24.29 -26.08
CA TYR A 25 -18.56 25.60 -26.00
C TYR A 25 -17.57 26.74 -26.29
N LEU A 26 -16.29 26.45 -26.45
CA LEU A 26 -15.32 27.48 -26.78
C LEU A 26 -15.62 28.05 -28.18
N PRO A 27 -15.47 29.38 -28.36
CA PRO A 27 -15.56 30.00 -29.67
C PRO A 27 -14.39 29.56 -30.56
N LYS A 28 -14.35 30.07 -31.80
CA LYS A 28 -13.19 29.87 -32.68
C LYS A 28 -11.89 30.28 -31.96
N PRO A 29 -10.81 29.50 -32.10
CA PRO A 29 -9.55 29.78 -31.43
C PRO A 29 -9.03 31.14 -31.86
N ALA A 30 -8.51 31.92 -30.91
CA ALA A 30 -7.92 33.21 -31.19
C ALA A 30 -6.69 33.07 -32.10
N LYS A 31 -5.87 32.04 -31.87
CA LYS A 31 -4.68 31.74 -32.67
C LYS A 31 -4.43 30.24 -32.75
N THR A 32 -3.53 29.86 -33.64
CA THR A 32 -2.92 28.54 -33.67
C THR A 32 -1.43 28.64 -33.39
N LYS A 33 -0.90 27.75 -32.56
CA LYS A 33 0.54 27.60 -32.29
C LYS A 33 1.07 26.34 -32.94
N ARG A 34 2.33 26.35 -33.40
CA ARG A 34 3.00 25.10 -33.80
C ARG A 34 3.32 24.28 -32.53
N GLY A 35 3.09 22.98 -32.63
CA GLY A 35 3.49 22.02 -31.60
C GLY A 35 4.96 21.65 -31.73
N TYR A 36 5.33 20.51 -31.13
CA TYR A 36 6.70 20.01 -31.18
C TYR A 36 7.10 19.61 -32.60
N TYR A 37 6.17 19.01 -33.35
CA TYR A 37 6.36 18.67 -34.75
C TYR A 37 5.80 19.75 -35.67
N ALA A 38 6.45 19.98 -36.82
CA ALA A 38 6.04 21.02 -37.79
C ALA A 38 4.62 20.82 -38.33
N SER A 39 4.14 19.57 -38.39
CA SER A 39 2.78 19.20 -38.79
C SER A 39 1.73 19.43 -37.70
N GLN A 40 2.14 19.68 -36.46
CA GLN A 40 1.23 19.83 -35.34
C GLN A 40 0.79 21.29 -35.20
N ILE A 41 -0.50 21.53 -35.43
CA ILE A 41 -1.13 22.84 -35.25
C ILE A 41 -2.05 22.77 -34.04
N ILE A 42 -1.77 23.57 -33.01
CA ILE A 42 -2.47 23.57 -31.73
C ILE A 42 -3.35 24.83 -31.64
N PRO A 43 -4.70 24.69 -31.61
CA PRO A 43 -5.57 25.82 -31.37
C PRO A 43 -5.39 26.34 -29.94
N VAL A 44 -5.36 27.67 -29.80
CA VAL A 44 -5.24 28.34 -28.51
C VAL A 44 -6.25 29.46 -28.34
N TRP A 45 -6.71 29.64 -27.10
CA TRP A 45 -7.71 30.63 -26.72
C TRP A 45 -7.12 31.64 -25.74
N THR A 46 -7.65 32.85 -25.74
CA THR A 46 -7.32 33.88 -24.75
C THR A 46 -8.04 33.60 -23.44
N LYS A 47 -7.57 34.21 -22.35
CA LYS A 47 -8.26 34.12 -21.05
C LYS A 47 -9.70 34.65 -21.13
N GLU A 48 -9.91 35.72 -21.87
CA GLU A 48 -11.25 36.32 -22.03
C GLU A 48 -12.25 35.35 -22.68
N GLN A 49 -11.85 34.65 -23.76
CA GLN A 49 -12.70 33.64 -24.39
C GLN A 49 -13.07 32.50 -23.43
N ILE A 50 -12.13 32.11 -22.57
CA ILE A 50 -12.32 31.06 -21.56
C ILE A 50 -13.30 31.54 -20.48
N ASP A 51 -13.11 32.76 -19.97
CA ASP A 51 -13.94 33.33 -18.92
C ASP A 51 -15.39 33.56 -19.41
N GLN A 52 -15.56 34.06 -20.64
CA GLN A 52 -16.88 34.17 -21.28
C GLN A 52 -17.55 32.81 -21.47
N THR A 53 -16.81 31.80 -21.94
CA THR A 53 -17.34 30.44 -22.10
C THR A 53 -17.69 29.82 -20.76
N PHE A 54 -16.87 30.06 -19.72
CA PHE A 54 -17.16 29.60 -18.37
C PHE A 54 -18.35 30.32 -17.74
N ALA A 55 -18.70 31.52 -18.19
CA ALA A 55 -19.87 32.24 -17.70
C ALA A 55 -21.19 31.56 -18.09
N LEU A 56 -21.19 30.78 -19.18
CA LEU A 56 -22.37 30.06 -19.68
C LEU A 56 -22.92 29.07 -18.63
N PRO A 57 -24.25 29.07 -18.38
CA PRO A 57 -24.88 28.20 -17.38
C PRO A 57 -24.55 26.72 -17.55
N GLU A 58 -24.55 26.21 -18.78
CA GLU A 58 -24.32 24.81 -19.12
C GLU A 58 -22.88 24.37 -18.78
N VAL A 59 -21.92 25.27 -18.99
CA VAL A 59 -20.51 25.03 -18.70
C VAL A 59 -20.26 25.03 -17.19
N LYS A 60 -20.86 25.98 -16.46
CA LYS A 60 -20.82 26.02 -14.99
C LYS A 60 -21.44 24.76 -14.38
N GLU A 61 -22.62 24.36 -14.84
CA GLU A 61 -23.30 23.17 -14.33
C GLU A 61 -22.44 21.91 -14.56
N THR A 62 -21.88 21.77 -15.76
CA THR A 62 -20.98 20.66 -16.09
C THR A 62 -19.75 20.63 -15.17
N TYR A 63 -19.17 21.79 -14.88
CA TYR A 63 -18.04 21.92 -13.98
C TYR A 63 -18.40 21.54 -12.52
N HIS A 64 -19.50 22.07 -11.98
CA HIS A 64 -19.98 21.73 -10.64
C HIS A 64 -20.33 20.24 -10.52
N LYS A 65 -20.99 19.67 -11.53
CA LYS A 65 -21.30 18.23 -11.58
C LYS A 65 -20.03 17.38 -11.59
N LYS A 66 -19.00 17.79 -12.32
CA LYS A 66 -17.68 17.12 -12.29
C LYS A 66 -17.08 17.13 -10.89
N ILE A 67 -17.04 18.29 -10.22
CA ILE A 67 -16.49 18.42 -8.86
C ILE A 67 -17.24 17.49 -7.90
N LYS A 68 -18.58 17.56 -7.92
CA LYS A 68 -19.44 16.71 -7.08
C LYS A 68 -19.18 15.22 -7.33
N ASN A 69 -19.06 14.81 -8.59
CA ASN A 69 -18.79 13.41 -8.94
C ASN A 69 -17.37 12.96 -8.57
N LYS A 70 -16.38 13.86 -8.65
CA LYS A 70 -15.02 13.57 -8.17
C LYS A 70 -15.04 13.33 -6.66
N ALA A 71 -15.67 14.21 -5.88
CA ALA A 71 -15.80 14.05 -4.44
C ALA A 71 -16.52 12.75 -4.06
N LYS A 72 -17.64 12.43 -4.73
CA LYS A 72 -18.36 11.16 -4.53
C LYS A 72 -17.48 9.94 -4.78
N ARG A 73 -16.70 9.95 -5.88
CA ARG A 73 -15.78 8.84 -6.21
C ARG A 73 -14.65 8.71 -5.19
N GLN A 74 -14.11 9.82 -4.69
CA GLN A 74 -13.09 9.81 -3.63
C GLN A 74 -13.63 9.18 -2.34
N ILE A 75 -14.83 9.58 -1.90
CA ILE A 75 -15.48 9.00 -0.72
C ILE A 75 -15.74 7.51 -0.92
N ALA A 76 -16.28 7.11 -2.08
CA ALA A 76 -16.54 5.70 -2.37
C ALA A 76 -15.26 4.87 -2.40
N ALA A 77 -14.17 5.40 -2.97
CA ALA A 77 -12.86 4.74 -2.98
C ALA A 77 -12.30 4.58 -1.57
N ALA A 78 -12.38 5.61 -0.72
CA ALA A 78 -11.96 5.54 0.68
C ALA A 78 -12.75 4.46 1.44
N LYS A 79 -14.08 4.43 1.29
CA LYS A 79 -14.94 3.38 1.90
C LYS A 79 -14.59 1.99 1.39
N ALA A 80 -14.25 1.84 0.12
CA ALA A 80 -13.84 0.56 -0.44
C ALA A 80 -12.51 0.08 0.16
N VAL A 81 -11.54 0.98 0.35
CA VAL A 81 -10.28 0.68 1.06
C VAL A 81 -10.55 0.26 2.50
N GLU A 82 -11.32 1.05 3.25
CA GLU A 82 -11.69 0.74 4.64
C GLU A 82 -12.38 -0.62 4.75
N THR A 83 -13.31 -0.92 3.84
CA THR A 83 -13.99 -2.22 3.79
C THR A 83 -13.01 -3.37 3.54
N LYS A 84 -12.01 -3.18 2.66
CA LYS A 84 -10.98 -4.20 2.43
C LYS A 84 -10.10 -4.40 3.66
N ILE A 85 -9.65 -3.32 4.32
CA ILE A 85 -8.88 -3.40 5.58
C ILE A 85 -9.65 -4.21 6.61
N ARG A 86 -10.93 -3.87 6.85
CA ARG A 86 -11.78 -4.58 7.81
C ARG A 86 -11.92 -6.07 7.48
N LYS A 87 -12.03 -6.43 6.20
CA LYS A 87 -12.09 -7.82 5.76
C LYS A 87 -10.79 -8.57 6.03
N THR A 88 -9.64 -7.97 5.72
CA THR A 88 -8.32 -8.57 5.97
C THR A 88 -8.09 -8.79 7.47
N VAL A 89 -8.45 -7.81 8.29
CA VAL A 89 -8.38 -7.92 9.76
C VAL A 89 -9.30 -9.04 10.27
N ALA A 90 -10.57 -9.05 9.84
CA ALA A 90 -11.53 -10.08 10.24
C ALA A 90 -11.11 -11.49 9.82
N LEU A 91 -10.44 -11.63 8.66
CA LEU A 91 -9.90 -12.90 8.18
C LEU A 91 -8.90 -13.50 9.19
N ILE A 92 -7.95 -12.69 9.67
CA ILE A 92 -6.96 -13.12 10.66
C ILE A 92 -7.60 -13.29 12.05
N ASP A 93 -8.53 -12.42 12.43
CA ASP A 93 -9.24 -12.53 13.72
C ASP A 93 -10.01 -13.85 13.84
N ALA A 94 -10.54 -14.39 12.74
CA ALA A 94 -11.19 -15.69 12.74
C ALA A 94 -10.23 -16.89 12.87
N GLN A 95 -8.93 -16.71 12.58
CA GLN A 95 -7.96 -17.81 12.64
C GLN A 95 -7.53 -18.11 14.07
N LYS A 96 -7.36 -19.39 14.37
CA LYS A 96 -6.74 -19.86 15.62
C LYS A 96 -5.24 -20.03 15.40
N VAL A 97 -4.45 -19.69 16.41
CA VAL A 97 -3.04 -20.04 16.43
C VAL A 97 -2.90 -21.42 17.03
N VAL A 98 -2.08 -22.26 16.38
CA VAL A 98 -1.71 -23.58 16.88
C VAL A 98 -0.23 -23.57 17.16
N VAL A 99 0.19 -24.09 18.32
CA VAL A 99 1.61 -24.25 18.69
C VAL A 99 1.90 -25.72 18.93
N THR A 100 2.81 -26.29 18.14
CA THR A 100 3.27 -27.66 18.30
C THR A 100 4.46 -27.69 19.24
N LYS A 101 4.25 -28.21 20.46
CA LYS A 101 5.32 -28.28 21.46
C LYS A 101 6.32 -29.38 21.14
N VAL A 102 7.61 -29.05 21.12
CA VAL A 102 8.74 -29.97 20.93
C VAL A 102 9.83 -29.71 21.96
N GLY A 103 10.72 -30.68 22.17
CA GLY A 103 11.81 -30.56 23.14
C GLY A 103 12.94 -29.63 22.68
N LYS A 104 13.70 -29.08 23.65
CA LYS A 104 14.83 -28.17 23.43
C LYS A 104 15.89 -28.71 22.45
N LYS A 105 16.17 -30.02 22.47
CA LYS A 105 17.11 -30.66 21.55
C LYS A 105 16.64 -30.54 20.10
N THR A 106 15.35 -30.75 19.85
CA THR A 106 14.73 -30.59 18.53
C THR A 106 14.76 -29.14 18.08
N LEU A 107 14.39 -28.21 18.96
CA LEU A 107 14.44 -26.76 18.65
C LEU A 107 15.84 -26.31 18.22
N LYS A 108 16.88 -26.69 18.98
CA LYS A 108 18.28 -26.37 18.63
C LYS A 108 18.67 -26.99 17.30
N LYS A 109 18.31 -28.25 17.05
CA LYS A 109 18.61 -28.91 15.78
C LYS A 109 17.95 -28.20 14.59
N THR A 110 16.66 -27.87 14.70
CA THR A 110 15.94 -27.16 13.63
C THR A 110 16.54 -25.77 13.40
N ALA A 111 16.83 -25.01 14.46
CA ALA A 111 17.44 -23.69 14.36
C ALA A 111 18.81 -23.71 13.67
N TYR A 112 19.61 -24.77 13.91
CA TYR A 112 20.87 -24.99 13.21
C TYR A 112 20.65 -25.24 11.71
N GLN A 113 19.75 -26.17 11.38
CA GLN A 113 19.46 -26.54 9.99
C GLN A 113 18.91 -25.36 9.17
N GLU A 114 18.04 -24.54 9.76
CA GLU A 114 17.55 -23.32 9.10
C GLU A 114 18.67 -22.32 8.82
N HIS A 115 19.62 -22.20 9.75
CA HIS A 115 20.78 -21.34 9.57
C HIS A 115 21.67 -21.82 8.42
N GLU A 116 22.02 -23.11 8.41
CA GLU A 116 22.82 -23.71 7.34
C GLU A 116 22.18 -23.48 5.97
N VAL A 117 20.88 -23.75 5.84
CA VAL A 117 20.13 -23.52 4.60
C VAL A 117 20.16 -22.03 4.21
N PHE A 118 19.95 -21.12 5.17
CA PHE A 118 19.99 -19.69 4.92
C PHE A 118 21.38 -19.20 4.46
N MET A 119 22.46 -19.71 5.06
CA MET A 119 23.82 -19.39 4.65
C MET A 119 24.15 -19.92 3.26
N MET A 120 23.78 -21.17 2.99
CA MET A 120 23.92 -21.80 1.67
C MET A 120 23.19 -20.99 0.59
N LEU A 121 21.93 -20.61 0.82
CA LEU A 121 21.14 -19.80 -0.12
C LEU A 121 21.72 -18.40 -0.37
N ARG A 122 22.50 -17.87 0.58
CA ARG A 122 23.20 -16.59 0.45
C ARG A 122 24.63 -16.72 -0.08
N GLY A 123 25.06 -17.93 -0.45
CA GLY A 123 26.42 -18.19 -0.93
C GLY A 123 27.49 -17.89 0.12
N ARG A 124 27.16 -18.05 1.41
CA ARG A 124 28.11 -17.91 2.52
C ARG A 124 28.45 -19.29 3.06
N GLU A 125 29.73 -19.54 3.30
CA GLU A 125 30.17 -20.68 4.10
C GLU A 125 29.86 -20.42 5.56
N ASP A 126 29.58 -21.50 6.30
CA ASP A 126 29.21 -21.43 7.71
C ASP A 126 30.37 -20.80 8.49
N ASP A 127 30.06 -19.78 9.30
CA ASP A 127 31.03 -19.20 10.22
C ASP A 127 30.98 -20.04 11.50
N ASP A 128 32.10 -20.67 11.88
CA ASP A 128 32.22 -21.62 13.00
C ASP A 128 31.77 -21.05 14.37
N LEU A 129 31.42 -19.77 14.43
CA LEU A 129 30.98 -19.02 15.61
C LEU A 129 29.46 -18.86 15.75
N TRP A 130 28.64 -19.57 14.95
CA TRP A 130 27.18 -19.43 15.03
C TRP A 130 26.57 -20.10 16.27
N GLU A 131 26.44 -19.35 17.36
CA GLU A 131 25.78 -19.84 18.57
C GLU A 131 24.25 -19.72 18.50
N ILE A 132 23.53 -20.80 18.84
CA ILE A 132 22.06 -20.80 18.95
C ILE A 132 21.64 -20.23 20.30
N ASN A 133 21.32 -18.94 20.32
CA ASN A 133 20.75 -18.24 21.46
C ASN A 133 19.20 -18.33 21.47
N ASP A 134 18.60 -17.87 22.57
CA ASP A 134 17.14 -17.91 22.77
C ASP A 134 16.38 -17.13 21.70
N TRP A 135 16.97 -16.05 21.17
CA TRP A 135 16.39 -15.29 20.06
C TRP A 135 16.14 -16.17 18.83
N LYS A 136 17.13 -16.97 18.44
CA LYS A 136 17.03 -17.90 17.31
C LYS A 136 16.04 -19.01 17.61
N ILE A 137 16.01 -19.52 18.85
CA ILE A 137 15.03 -20.54 19.25
C ILE A 137 13.59 -20.03 19.12
N VAL A 138 13.28 -18.83 19.64
CA VAL A 138 11.93 -18.23 19.54
C VAL A 138 11.56 -18.00 18.07
N ASN A 139 12.53 -17.59 17.24
CA ASN A 139 12.33 -17.42 15.81
C ASN A 139 11.95 -18.75 15.14
N THR A 140 12.70 -19.81 15.42
CA THR A 140 12.42 -21.17 14.93
C THR A 140 11.07 -21.68 15.40
N ILE A 141 10.68 -21.45 16.67
CA ILE A 141 9.35 -21.79 17.18
C ILE A 141 8.28 -21.10 16.34
N ARG A 142 8.40 -19.78 16.14
CA ARG A 142 7.44 -18.98 15.37
C ARG A 142 7.28 -19.52 13.95
N HIS A 143 8.37 -19.73 13.23
CA HIS A 143 8.33 -20.11 11.81
C HIS A 143 7.94 -21.57 11.55
N ASN A 144 8.35 -22.52 12.42
CA ASN A 144 8.24 -23.96 12.11
C ASN A 144 7.22 -24.69 12.96
N TYR A 145 6.95 -24.18 14.17
CA TYR A 145 6.14 -24.87 15.17
C TYR A 145 4.84 -24.11 15.47
N THR A 146 4.49 -23.16 14.62
CA THR A 146 3.18 -22.52 14.60
C THR A 146 2.67 -22.39 13.17
N ASN A 147 1.40 -22.04 13.00
CA ASN A 147 0.84 -21.69 11.70
C ASN A 147 1.15 -20.23 11.26
N TYR A 148 2.19 -19.61 11.80
CA TYR A 148 2.57 -18.23 11.49
C TYR A 148 2.76 -17.98 9.99
N GLU A 149 3.46 -18.86 9.27
CA GLU A 149 3.67 -18.71 7.82
C GLU A 149 2.35 -18.76 7.03
N GLU A 150 1.42 -19.61 7.42
CA GLU A 150 0.09 -19.67 6.80
C GLU A 150 -0.69 -18.37 7.04
N LEU A 151 -0.64 -17.84 8.27
CA LEU A 151 -1.26 -16.55 8.60
C LEU A 151 -0.64 -15.39 7.81
N LEU A 152 0.68 -15.39 7.60
CA LEU A 152 1.34 -14.41 6.76
C LEU A 152 0.93 -14.53 5.29
N ALA A 153 0.86 -15.76 4.77
CA ALA A 153 0.43 -16.00 3.39
C ALA A 153 -1.01 -15.51 3.14
N MET A 154 -1.91 -15.61 4.12
CA MET A 154 -3.29 -15.12 4.02
C MET A 154 -3.39 -13.59 3.84
N ILE A 155 -2.43 -12.83 4.37
CA ILE A 155 -2.45 -11.35 4.33
C ILE A 155 -1.53 -10.78 3.24
N GLU A 156 -0.75 -11.62 2.57
CA GLU A 156 0.14 -11.17 1.50
C GLU A 156 -0.66 -10.56 0.34
N GLY A 157 -0.20 -9.41 -0.15
CA GLY A 157 -0.91 -8.63 -1.17
C GLY A 157 -2.24 -7.99 -0.74
N GLN A 158 -2.70 -8.18 0.50
CA GLN A 158 -3.98 -7.63 0.95
C GLN A 158 -3.88 -6.16 1.37
N VAL A 159 -4.97 -5.42 1.15
CA VAL A 159 -5.12 -4.06 1.69
C VAL A 159 -5.31 -4.15 3.20
N GLY A 160 -4.53 -3.39 3.97
CA GLY A 160 -4.52 -3.47 5.44
C GLY A 160 -3.58 -4.53 6.01
N LYS A 161 -2.66 -5.08 5.19
CA LYS A 161 -1.71 -6.12 5.65
C LYS A 161 -0.91 -5.74 6.89
N ARG A 162 -0.57 -4.45 7.09
CA ARG A 162 0.18 -3.99 8.27
C ARG A 162 -0.63 -4.15 9.56
N ASP A 163 -1.91 -3.77 9.52
CA ASP A 163 -2.81 -3.92 10.67
C ASP A 163 -3.05 -5.40 10.96
N ALA A 164 -3.26 -6.20 9.91
CA ALA A 164 -3.43 -7.64 10.04
C ALA A 164 -2.16 -8.34 10.57
N TYR A 165 -0.97 -7.90 10.15
CA TYR A 165 0.31 -8.40 10.66
C TYR A 165 0.43 -8.19 12.18
N ARG A 166 0.07 -7.01 12.68
CA ARG A 166 0.06 -6.73 14.13
C ARG A 166 -0.86 -7.67 14.88
N ILE A 167 -2.01 -8.02 14.31
CA ILE A 167 -2.93 -9.00 14.90
C ILE A 167 -2.30 -10.39 14.91
N VAL A 168 -1.64 -10.82 13.82
CA VAL A 168 -0.88 -12.08 13.79
C VAL A 168 0.15 -12.10 14.92
N THR A 169 0.95 -11.05 15.08
CA THR A 169 1.92 -10.91 16.17
C THR A 169 1.25 -11.04 17.54
N ASN A 170 0.15 -10.34 17.77
CA ASN A 170 -0.60 -10.34 19.03
C ASN A 170 -1.29 -11.67 19.35
N LYS A 171 -1.50 -12.52 18.35
CA LYS A 171 -2.05 -13.86 18.54
C LYS A 171 -0.95 -14.89 18.74
N VAL A 172 0.13 -14.82 17.97
CA VAL A 172 1.14 -15.89 17.91
C VAL A 172 2.03 -15.89 19.14
N TYR A 173 2.58 -14.75 19.54
CA TYR A 173 3.53 -14.70 20.65
C TYR A 173 2.93 -15.11 22.00
N PRO A 174 1.70 -14.72 22.36
CA PRO A 174 1.08 -15.21 23.59
C PRO A 174 0.88 -16.72 23.63
N GLU A 175 0.54 -17.36 22.51
CA GLU A 175 0.43 -18.83 22.46
C GLU A 175 1.81 -19.51 22.56
N ILE A 176 2.84 -18.92 21.94
CA ILE A 176 4.23 -19.38 22.11
C ILE A 176 4.65 -19.27 23.58
N LEU A 177 4.34 -18.16 24.24
CA LEU A 177 4.66 -17.93 25.66
C LEU A 177 4.00 -18.97 26.57
N LYS A 178 2.74 -19.33 26.31
CA LYS A 178 2.05 -20.41 27.04
C LYS A 178 2.75 -21.76 26.87
N ALA A 179 3.23 -22.06 25.66
CA ALA A 179 3.89 -23.33 25.36
C ALA A 179 5.33 -23.40 25.89
N TYR A 180 6.06 -22.28 25.88
CA TYR A 180 7.48 -22.18 26.22
C TYR A 180 7.77 -20.97 27.15
N PRO A 181 7.31 -21.03 28.41
CA PRO A 181 7.50 -19.94 29.38
C PRO A 181 8.97 -19.65 29.70
N GLU A 182 9.87 -20.61 29.48
CA GLU A 182 11.31 -20.46 29.70
C GLU A 182 11.97 -19.39 28.80
N TYR A 183 11.32 -19.00 27.70
CA TYR A 183 11.83 -17.98 26.76
C TYR A 183 11.12 -16.63 26.88
N LYS A 184 10.43 -16.39 28.01
CA LYS A 184 9.55 -15.22 28.21
C LYS A 184 10.18 -13.89 27.77
N ASP A 185 11.35 -13.55 28.29
CA ASP A 185 11.97 -12.23 28.05
C ASP A 185 12.27 -12.02 26.56
N THR A 186 12.73 -13.08 25.88
CA THR A 186 13.00 -13.04 24.44
C THR A 186 11.71 -12.94 23.63
N ILE A 187 10.66 -13.66 24.04
CA ILE A 187 9.34 -13.62 23.40
C ILE A 187 8.75 -12.20 23.49
N GLU A 188 8.77 -11.60 24.68
CA GLU A 188 8.26 -10.25 24.92
C GLU A 188 9.06 -9.21 24.12
N GLN A 189 10.39 -9.33 24.09
CA GLN A 189 11.24 -8.45 23.30
C GLN A 189 10.94 -8.54 21.80
N GLN A 190 10.89 -9.76 21.24
CA GLN A 190 10.57 -9.94 19.82
C GLN A 190 9.17 -9.45 19.45
N MET A 191 8.18 -9.69 20.32
CA MET A 191 6.82 -9.20 20.12
C MET A 191 6.80 -7.67 20.03
N SER A 192 7.48 -6.99 20.96
CA SER A 192 7.59 -5.52 20.96
C SER A 192 8.28 -5.00 19.69
N GLU A 193 9.39 -5.62 19.27
CA GLU A 193 10.08 -5.24 18.03
C GLU A 193 9.22 -5.41 16.78
N HIS A 194 8.41 -6.46 16.71
CA HIS A 194 7.53 -6.71 15.58
C HIS A 194 6.30 -5.79 15.55
N GLN A 195 5.76 -5.40 16.70
CA GLN A 195 4.69 -4.40 16.78
C GLN A 195 5.15 -3.00 16.36
N ALA A 196 6.41 -2.67 16.60
CA ALA A 196 7.00 -1.37 16.24
C ALA A 196 7.22 -1.19 14.73
N ARG A 197 7.24 -2.27 13.95
CA ARG A 197 7.39 -2.24 12.49
C ARG A 197 6.09 -1.84 11.78
#